data_AF-A0A8C4VPZ5-F1
#
_entry.id   AF-A0A8C4VPZ5-F1
#
_cell.length_a   1.000
_cell.length_b   1.000
_cell.length_c   1.000
_cell.angle_alpha   90.00
_cell.angle_beta   90.00
_cell.angle_gamma   90.00
#
_symmetry.space_group_name_H-M   'P 1'
#
loop_
_entity.id
_entity.type
_entity.pdbx_description
1 polymer ?
#
loop_
_entity_poly.entity_id
_entity_poly.type
_entity_poly.pdbx_seq_one_letter_code
_entity_poly.pdbx_strand_id
1 'polypeptide(L)'
;MDIRPNHTIYINNINDNIKKEELKRSLYALFSQFGHVVDIVALKTMKMRGQAFVIFKELGSSTNALRQLQGFPFYGKPMRIQYAKTDSDVISKMRGTFADKEKRKEKKKAKSLEQSANAANKKLGQGTTQNSLNVQGTSSQNQQVPDNPPNYILFLNNLPEETNEMMLSMLFNQFPGFKEVRLVPGRHDIAFVEFENEGQAGAARDALQGFKITPSHAMKITYAKK
;
A
#
# COMPACT_ATOMS: atom_id res chain seq x y z
N MET A 1 -5.96 10.53 -7.32
CA MET A 1 -6.13 9.68 -8.51
C MET A 1 -7.61 9.51 -8.78
N ASP A 2 -8.03 9.75 -10.02
CA ASP A 2 -9.41 9.49 -10.43
C ASP A 2 -9.61 7.97 -10.54
N ILE A 3 -10.58 7.42 -9.79
CA ILE A 3 -10.82 5.97 -9.75
C ILE A 3 -11.86 5.64 -10.81
N ARG A 4 -11.43 4.90 -11.84
CA ARG A 4 -12.31 4.50 -12.94
C ARG A 4 -13.47 3.63 -12.44
N PRO A 5 -14.64 3.68 -13.11
CA PRO A 5 -15.76 2.79 -12.80
C PRO A 5 -15.35 1.33 -12.76
N ASN A 6 -15.81 0.62 -11.73
CA ASN A 6 -15.51 -0.79 -11.50
C ASN A 6 -16.78 -1.57 -11.14
N HIS A 7 -16.82 -2.87 -11.48
CA HIS A 7 -17.90 -3.79 -11.08
C HIS A 7 -17.93 -4.00 -9.56
N THR A 8 -16.77 -3.81 -8.92
CA THR A 8 -16.62 -3.90 -7.48
C THR A 8 -16.64 -2.51 -6.86
N ILE A 9 -17.50 -2.32 -5.87
CA ILE A 9 -17.47 -1.16 -4.99
C ILE A 9 -16.78 -1.52 -3.67
N TYR A 10 -15.95 -0.61 -3.19
CA TYR A 10 -15.34 -0.62 -1.88
C TYR A 10 -16.19 0.23 -0.93
N ILE A 11 -16.49 -0.33 0.24
CA ILE A 11 -17.26 0.33 1.27
C ILE A 11 -16.42 0.40 2.53
N ASN A 12 -16.30 1.59 3.12
CA ASN A 12 -15.69 1.79 4.42
C ASN A 12 -16.61 2.60 5.35
N ASN A 13 -16.13 2.80 6.58
CA ASN A 13 -16.89 3.40 7.68
C ASN A 13 -18.12 2.57 8.13
N ILE A 14 -18.11 1.25 7.92
CA ILE A 14 -19.17 0.36 8.42
C ILE A 14 -18.97 0.11 9.94
N ASN A 15 -20.04 -0.25 10.64
CA ASN A 15 -20.00 -0.72 12.02
C ASN A 15 -19.29 -2.10 12.11
N ASP A 16 -18.18 -2.16 12.83
CA ASP A 16 -17.34 -3.35 12.95
C ASP A 16 -17.77 -4.32 14.06
N ASN A 17 -18.75 -3.95 14.89
CA ASN A 17 -19.31 -4.82 15.93
C ASN A 17 -20.27 -5.90 15.36
N ILE A 18 -20.79 -5.71 14.15
CA ILE A 18 -21.73 -6.65 13.52
C ILE A 18 -21.03 -7.95 13.12
N LYS A 19 -21.62 -9.13 13.35
CA LYS A 19 -20.99 -10.41 12.98
C LYS A 19 -20.77 -10.50 11.45
N LYS A 20 -19.68 -11.15 11.01
CA LYS A 20 -19.29 -11.22 9.58
C LYS A 20 -20.41 -11.71 8.67
N GLU A 21 -21.07 -12.81 9.05
CA GLU A 21 -22.14 -13.42 8.23
C GLU A 21 -23.39 -12.54 8.17
N GLU A 22 -23.74 -11.88 9.27
CA GLU A 22 -24.84 -10.93 9.32
C GLU A 22 -24.53 -9.70 8.45
N LEU A 23 -23.31 -9.15 8.56
CA LEU A 23 -22.85 -8.05 7.73
C LEU A 23 -22.96 -8.39 6.23
N LYS A 24 -22.50 -9.58 5.82
CA LYS A 24 -22.63 -10.04 4.43
C LYS A 24 -24.09 -10.15 4.00
N ARG A 25 -24.96 -10.75 4.82
CA ARG A 25 -26.40 -10.88 4.52
C ARG A 25 -27.09 -9.53 4.35
N SER A 26 -26.84 -8.59 5.26
CA SER A 26 -27.46 -7.27 5.22
C SER A 26 -26.94 -6.42 4.06
N LEU A 27 -25.64 -6.49 3.75
CA LEU A 27 -25.10 -5.87 2.54
C LEU A 27 -25.71 -6.50 1.28
N TYR A 28 -25.87 -7.82 1.23
CA TYR A 28 -26.52 -8.48 0.09
C TYR A 28 -27.95 -8.00 -0.09
N ALA A 29 -28.75 -7.99 0.98
CA ALA A 29 -30.14 -7.54 0.94
C ALA A 29 -30.26 -6.08 0.48
N LEU A 30 -29.38 -5.20 0.99
CA LEU A 30 -29.37 -3.78 0.62
C LEU A 30 -28.94 -3.59 -0.84
N PHE A 31 -27.85 -4.21 -1.29
CA PHE A 31 -27.28 -3.91 -2.60
C PHE A 31 -27.95 -4.66 -3.77
N SER A 32 -28.68 -5.74 -3.50
CA SER A 32 -29.39 -6.50 -4.54
C SER A 32 -30.48 -5.69 -5.25
N GLN A 33 -30.97 -4.60 -4.66
CA GLN A 33 -31.94 -3.71 -5.31
C GLN A 33 -31.39 -2.99 -6.56
N PHE A 34 -30.05 -2.85 -6.68
CA PHE A 34 -29.41 -2.19 -7.81
C PHE A 34 -28.99 -3.15 -8.92
N GLY A 35 -29.02 -4.45 -8.66
CA GLY A 35 -28.66 -5.49 -9.62
C GLY A 35 -28.07 -6.74 -8.95
N HIS A 36 -27.71 -7.71 -9.79
CA HIS A 36 -27.20 -8.99 -9.31
C HIS A 36 -25.82 -8.87 -8.63
N VAL A 37 -25.79 -9.11 -7.33
CA VAL A 37 -24.56 -9.18 -6.52
C VAL A 37 -23.98 -10.58 -6.66
N VAL A 38 -22.76 -10.65 -7.20
CA VAL A 38 -22.03 -11.90 -7.46
C VAL A 38 -21.39 -12.43 -6.19
N ASP A 39 -20.72 -11.57 -5.43
CA ASP A 39 -20.10 -11.93 -4.15
C ASP A 39 -19.87 -10.68 -3.28
N ILE A 40 -19.70 -10.91 -1.98
CA ILE A 40 -19.38 -9.90 -0.98
C ILE A 40 -18.17 -10.37 -0.16
N VAL A 41 -17.12 -9.57 -0.18
CA VAL A 41 -15.90 -9.83 0.57
C VAL A 41 -15.84 -8.91 1.79
N ALA A 42 -15.94 -9.50 2.98
CA ALA A 42 -15.78 -8.80 4.26
C ALA A 42 -14.90 -9.64 5.19
N LEU A 43 -13.96 -9.00 5.88
CA LEU A 43 -13.03 -9.63 6.82
C LEU A 43 -13.06 -8.88 8.15
N LYS A 44 -12.86 -9.62 9.25
CA LYS A 44 -12.85 -9.07 10.62
C LYS A 44 -11.45 -8.85 11.19
N THR A 45 -10.42 -8.90 10.35
CA THR A 45 -9.05 -8.61 10.77
C THR A 45 -8.87 -7.13 11.09
N MET A 46 -7.88 -6.78 11.91
CA MET A 46 -7.62 -5.38 12.31
C MET A 46 -7.50 -4.42 11.12
N LYS A 47 -6.93 -4.88 10.01
CA LYS A 47 -6.76 -4.09 8.79
C LYS A 47 -8.04 -3.94 7.96
N MET A 48 -8.97 -4.89 8.04
CA MET A 48 -10.14 -4.98 7.15
C MET A 48 -11.47 -4.78 7.86
N ARG A 49 -11.49 -4.74 9.20
CA ARG A 49 -12.71 -4.48 9.96
C ARG A 49 -13.29 -3.10 9.59
N GLY A 50 -14.62 -3.02 9.55
CA GLY A 50 -15.34 -1.81 9.11
C GLY A 50 -15.30 -1.56 7.59
N GLN A 51 -14.83 -2.54 6.81
CA GLN A 51 -14.73 -2.45 5.35
C GLN A 51 -15.35 -3.69 4.67
N ALA A 52 -15.84 -3.49 3.45
CA ALA A 52 -16.35 -4.56 2.61
C ALA A 52 -16.15 -4.24 1.13
N PHE A 53 -16.17 -5.27 0.30
CA PHE A 53 -16.29 -5.15 -1.15
C PHE A 53 -17.57 -5.84 -1.59
N VAL A 54 -18.37 -5.14 -2.40
CA VAL A 54 -19.57 -5.70 -3.04
C VAL A 54 -19.31 -5.78 -4.52
N ILE A 55 -19.47 -6.96 -5.10
CA ILE A 55 -19.13 -7.26 -6.49
C ILE A 55 -20.43 -7.43 -7.27
N PHE A 56 -20.68 -6.54 -8.23
CA PHE A 56 -21.83 -6.63 -9.12
C PHE A 56 -21.48 -7.37 -10.40
N LYS A 57 -22.49 -8.00 -11.00
CA LYS A 57 -22.36 -8.58 -12.36
C LYS A 57 -22.23 -7.49 -13.42
N GLU A 58 -23.00 -6.41 -13.27
CA GLU A 58 -23.07 -5.31 -14.23
C GLU A 58 -22.40 -4.04 -13.70
N LEU A 59 -21.67 -3.32 -14.57
CA LEU A 59 -21.00 -2.06 -14.24
C LEU A 59 -22.00 -0.92 -13.95
N GLY A 60 -23.16 -0.94 -14.58
CA GLY A 60 -24.23 0.03 -14.34
C GLY A 60 -24.76 -0.06 -12.90
N SER A 61 -24.95 -1.28 -12.39
CA SER A 61 -25.43 -1.55 -11.04
C SER A 61 -24.50 -1.01 -9.97
N SER A 62 -23.18 -1.20 -10.12
CA SER A 62 -22.20 -0.68 -9.17
C SER A 62 -22.19 0.86 -9.14
N THR A 63 -22.31 1.49 -10.31
CA THR A 63 -22.39 2.95 -10.45
C THR A 63 -23.66 3.52 -9.82
N ASN A 64 -24.80 2.87 -10.03
CA ASN A 64 -26.07 3.29 -9.48
C ASN A 64 -26.07 3.15 -7.95
N ALA A 65 -25.63 2.01 -7.44
CA ALA A 65 -25.52 1.75 -6.01
C ALA A 65 -24.59 2.76 -5.31
N LEU A 66 -23.45 3.08 -5.92
CA LEU A 66 -22.51 4.07 -5.37
C LEU A 66 -23.17 5.45 -5.23
N ARG A 67 -23.90 5.91 -6.26
CA ARG A 67 -24.55 7.23 -6.24
C ARG A 67 -25.68 7.30 -5.21
N GLN A 68 -26.50 6.26 -5.12
CA GLN A 68 -27.70 6.27 -4.27
C GLN A 68 -27.41 5.96 -2.80
N LEU A 69 -26.42 5.11 -2.50
CA LEU A 69 -26.11 4.70 -1.13
C LEU A 69 -24.92 5.45 -0.51
N GLN A 70 -24.41 6.49 -1.17
CA GLN A 70 -23.35 7.30 -0.58
C GLN A 70 -23.84 7.97 0.70
N GLY A 71 -23.15 7.72 1.83
CA GLY A 71 -23.54 8.25 3.13
C GLY A 71 -24.74 7.56 3.76
N PHE A 72 -25.29 6.50 3.16
CA PHE A 72 -26.47 5.81 3.69
C PHE A 72 -26.20 5.28 5.11
N PRO A 73 -27.06 5.61 6.10
CA PRO A 73 -26.92 5.09 7.45
C PRO A 73 -27.10 3.57 7.51
N PHE A 74 -26.07 2.85 7.92
CA PHE A 74 -26.07 1.40 8.00
C PHE A 74 -25.47 0.95 9.33
N TYR A 75 -26.31 0.31 10.15
CA TYR A 75 -26.01 -0.03 11.54
C TYR A 75 -25.46 1.17 12.34
N GLY A 76 -26.13 2.32 12.21
CA GLY A 76 -25.82 3.54 12.95
C GLY A 76 -24.62 4.34 12.43
N LYS A 77 -23.98 3.94 11.33
CA LYS A 77 -22.88 4.69 10.72
C LYS A 77 -23.15 5.00 9.25
N PRO A 78 -22.84 6.23 8.76
CA PRO A 78 -22.97 6.55 7.36
C PRO A 78 -21.88 5.84 6.55
N MET A 79 -22.25 4.93 5.68
CA MET A 79 -21.27 4.21 4.86
C MET A 79 -20.64 5.13 3.80
N ARG A 80 -19.39 4.88 3.46
CA ARG A 80 -18.66 5.59 2.41
C ARG A 80 -18.30 4.60 1.31
N ILE A 81 -18.72 4.91 0.09
CA ILE A 81 -18.60 4.03 -1.08
C ILE A 81 -17.67 4.68 -2.11
N GLN A 82 -16.78 3.87 -2.67
CA GLN A 82 -15.89 4.21 -3.78
C GLN A 82 -15.82 3.02 -4.75
N TYR A 83 -15.38 3.24 -5.98
CA TYR A 83 -14.99 2.10 -6.82
C TYR A 83 -13.74 1.41 -6.26
N ALA A 84 -13.65 0.09 -6.47
CA ALA A 84 -12.43 -0.64 -6.14
C ALA A 84 -11.28 -0.22 -7.07
N LYS A 85 -10.07 -0.13 -6.51
CA LYS A 85 -8.85 0.22 -7.26
C LYS A 85 -8.45 -0.84 -8.29
N THR A 86 -8.84 -2.09 -8.07
CA THR A 86 -8.48 -3.25 -8.90
C THR A 86 -9.67 -4.16 -9.09
N ASP A 87 -9.70 -4.89 -10.20
CA ASP A 87 -10.74 -5.89 -10.45
C ASP A 87 -10.69 -7.04 -9.44
N SER A 88 -11.87 -7.40 -8.96
CA SER A 88 -12.08 -8.57 -8.12
C SER A 88 -11.78 -9.85 -8.89
N ASP A 89 -11.25 -10.85 -8.17
CA ASP A 89 -10.82 -12.12 -8.76
C ASP A 89 -11.98 -12.83 -9.50
N VAL A 90 -13.21 -12.73 -8.99
CA VAL A 90 -14.40 -13.28 -9.65
C VAL A 90 -14.70 -12.60 -10.99
N ILE A 91 -14.55 -11.28 -11.07
CA ILE A 91 -14.74 -10.51 -12.32
C ILE A 91 -13.64 -10.84 -13.33
N SER A 92 -12.39 -10.95 -12.87
CA SER A 92 -11.27 -11.36 -13.72
C SER A 92 -11.46 -12.77 -14.30
N LYS A 93 -12.01 -13.71 -13.50
CA LYS A 93 -12.36 -15.06 -13.97
C LYS A 93 -13.48 -15.03 -15.00
N MET A 94 -14.55 -14.28 -14.72
CA MET A 94 -15.69 -14.15 -15.62
C MET A 94 -15.31 -13.54 -16.98
N ARG A 95 -14.34 -12.60 -17.00
CA ARG A 95 -13.82 -11.97 -18.23
C ARG A 95 -12.71 -12.77 -18.93
N GLY A 96 -12.28 -13.90 -18.38
CA GLY A 96 -11.18 -14.70 -18.92
C GLY A 96 -9.77 -14.10 -18.74
N THR A 97 -9.63 -12.98 -18.02
CA THR A 97 -8.35 -12.28 -17.81
C THR A 97 -7.60 -12.74 -16.55
N PHE A 98 -8.12 -13.77 -15.86
CA PHE A 98 -7.55 -14.25 -14.59
C PHE A 98 -6.15 -14.87 -14.73
N ALA A 99 -5.87 -15.55 -15.85
CA ALA A 99 -4.59 -16.22 -16.10
C ALA A 99 -3.39 -15.24 -16.08
N ASP A 100 -3.59 -14.01 -16.56
CA ASP A 100 -2.55 -12.96 -16.53
C ASP A 100 -2.22 -12.52 -15.10
N LYS A 101 -3.19 -12.56 -14.19
CA LYS A 101 -3.02 -12.18 -12.78
C LYS A 101 -2.29 -13.27 -12.00
N GLU A 102 -2.55 -14.55 -12.28
CA GLU A 102 -1.78 -15.67 -11.71
C GLU A 102 -0.35 -15.67 -12.21
N LYS A 103 -0.10 -15.58 -13.51
CA LYS A 103 1.26 -15.45 -14.05
C LYS A 103 2.01 -14.25 -13.46
N ARG A 104 1.32 -13.14 -13.18
CA ARG A 104 1.92 -11.96 -12.51
C ARG A 104 2.20 -12.19 -11.02
N LYS A 105 1.33 -12.90 -10.30
CA LYS A 105 1.57 -13.33 -8.90
C LYS A 105 2.71 -14.35 -8.82
N GLU A 106 2.79 -15.26 -9.78
CA GLU A 106 3.81 -16.30 -9.88
C GLU A 106 5.18 -15.72 -10.21
N LYS A 107 5.25 -14.76 -11.16
CA LYS A 107 6.46 -13.95 -11.38
C LYS A 107 6.90 -13.17 -10.14
N LYS A 108 5.96 -12.62 -9.35
CA LYS A 108 6.29 -11.95 -8.09
C LYS A 108 6.78 -12.93 -7.01
N LYS A 109 6.18 -14.12 -6.92
CA LYS A 109 6.61 -15.19 -5.99
C LYS A 109 7.98 -15.77 -6.38
N ALA A 110 8.21 -16.05 -7.65
CA ALA A 110 9.49 -16.52 -8.19
C ALA A 110 10.61 -15.51 -7.90
N LYS A 111 10.37 -14.21 -8.15
CA LYS A 111 11.32 -13.15 -7.79
C LYS A 111 11.59 -13.08 -6.28
N SER A 112 10.58 -13.30 -5.42
CA SER A 112 10.79 -13.34 -3.97
C SER A 112 11.53 -14.59 -3.47
N LEU A 113 11.38 -15.73 -4.17
CA LEU A 113 12.04 -17.00 -3.87
C LEU A 113 13.51 -17.00 -4.33
N GLU A 114 13.83 -16.44 -5.49
CA GLU A 114 15.23 -16.23 -5.93
C GLU A 114 15.97 -15.26 -5.01
N GLN A 115 15.32 -14.20 -4.53
CA GLN A 115 15.91 -13.27 -3.57
C GLN A 115 16.21 -13.92 -2.20
N SER A 116 15.41 -14.91 -1.78
CA SER A 116 15.63 -15.63 -0.52
C SER A 116 16.63 -16.78 -0.63
N ALA A 117 16.75 -17.45 -1.79
CA ALA A 117 17.76 -18.47 -2.05
C ALA A 117 19.19 -17.88 -2.14
N ASN A 118 19.35 -16.69 -2.74
CA ASN A 118 20.65 -16.02 -2.84
C ASN A 118 21.18 -15.46 -1.51
N ALA A 119 20.33 -15.31 -0.48
CA ALA A 119 20.74 -14.88 0.86
C ALA A 119 21.33 -16.02 1.72
N ALA A 120 21.01 -17.29 1.41
CA ALA A 120 21.46 -18.44 2.19
C ALA A 120 22.90 -18.87 1.87
N ASN A 121 23.43 -18.53 0.69
CA ASN A 121 24.75 -18.99 0.23
C ASN A 121 25.93 -18.09 0.65
N LYS A 122 25.69 -17.02 1.44
CA LYS A 122 26.70 -16.04 1.88
C LYS A 122 27.05 -16.12 3.37
N LYS A 123 26.99 -17.32 3.97
CA LYS A 123 27.23 -17.53 5.42
C LYS A 123 28.26 -18.60 5.81
N LEU A 124 29.16 -19.01 4.91
CA LEU A 124 30.37 -19.76 5.28
C LEU A 124 31.61 -18.99 4.84
N GLY A 125 32.22 -18.24 5.76
CA GLY A 125 33.49 -17.57 5.50
C GLY A 125 33.91 -16.63 6.64
N GLN A 126 34.76 -17.17 7.53
CA GLN A 126 35.69 -16.50 8.46
C GLN A 126 35.17 -16.01 9.84
N GLY A 127 35.69 -16.65 10.90
CA GLY A 127 35.85 -16.09 12.26
C GLY A 127 37.02 -15.08 12.31
N THR A 128 37.45 -14.48 13.41
CA THR A 128 37.30 -14.72 14.87
C THR A 128 37.87 -13.47 15.61
N THR A 129 37.59 -13.32 16.91
CA THR A 129 38.30 -12.58 18.00
C THR A 129 37.84 -11.18 18.50
N GLN A 130 37.36 -11.21 19.76
CA GLN A 130 37.75 -10.46 20.98
C GLN A 130 37.22 -9.05 21.33
N ASN A 131 36.42 -9.04 22.42
CA ASN A 131 36.42 -8.21 23.65
C ASN A 131 36.86 -6.73 23.64
N SER A 132 36.00 -5.87 24.21
CA SER A 132 36.22 -5.19 25.51
C SER A 132 35.02 -4.32 25.94
N LEU A 133 34.81 -4.22 27.25
CA LEU A 133 33.88 -3.32 27.95
C LEU A 133 34.39 -1.86 27.93
N ASN A 134 33.52 -0.84 27.94
CA ASN A 134 33.33 0.12 29.07
C ASN A 134 32.28 1.23 28.77
N VAL A 135 31.93 1.93 29.85
CA VAL A 135 30.80 2.78 30.26
C VAL A 135 30.80 4.26 29.78
N GLN A 136 29.60 4.87 29.78
CA GLN A 136 29.21 6.30 29.92
C GLN A 136 29.51 7.34 28.82
N GLY A 137 28.49 8.18 28.53
CA GLY A 137 28.71 9.54 28.03
C GLY A 137 27.56 10.16 27.21
N THR A 138 26.79 11.02 27.87
CA THR A 138 25.83 12.04 27.41
C THR A 138 25.97 12.66 26.00
N SER A 139 24.79 13.06 25.48
CA SER A 139 24.48 14.27 24.69
C SER A 139 23.96 14.09 23.25
N SER A 140 23.08 15.02 22.90
CA SER A 140 22.11 15.00 21.83
C SER A 140 22.68 15.32 20.45
N GLN A 141 21.87 14.97 19.44
CA GLN A 141 21.81 15.48 18.05
C GLN A 141 22.47 14.63 16.94
N ASN A 142 21.69 14.52 15.86
CA ASN A 142 21.96 13.87 14.57
C ASN A 142 22.11 12.34 14.59
N GLN A 143 20.97 11.65 14.61
CA GLN A 143 20.85 10.32 13.99
C GLN A 143 21.13 10.44 12.48
N GLN A 144 22.40 10.25 12.13
CA GLN A 144 22.88 9.88 10.81
C GLN A 144 22.51 8.41 10.63
N VAL A 145 21.46 8.16 9.85
CA VAL A 145 21.09 6.80 9.47
C VAL A 145 22.19 6.24 8.57
N PRO A 146 22.67 5.00 8.80
CA PRO A 146 23.74 4.40 8.00
C PRO A 146 23.43 4.44 6.51
N ASP A 147 24.40 4.88 5.70
CA ASP A 147 24.24 4.90 4.25
C ASP A 147 24.24 3.45 3.74
N ASN A 148 23.07 2.98 3.31
CA ASN A 148 22.94 1.65 2.75
C ASN A 148 23.59 1.65 1.35
N PRO A 149 24.11 0.50 0.87
CA PRO A 149 24.63 0.41 -0.50
C PRO A 149 23.59 0.87 -1.54
N PRO A 150 24.02 1.40 -2.69
CA PRO A 150 23.12 1.83 -3.75
C PRO A 150 22.03 0.82 -4.09
N ASN A 151 20.81 1.35 -4.27
CA ASN A 151 19.61 0.59 -4.53
C ASN A 151 18.67 1.43 -5.42
N TYR A 152 17.91 0.79 -6.29
CA TYR A 152 16.88 1.46 -7.09
C TYR A 152 15.63 1.83 -6.26
N ILE A 153 15.57 1.39 -4.99
CA ILE A 153 14.53 1.78 -4.04
C ILE A 153 15.12 2.73 -3.00
N LEU A 154 14.46 3.87 -2.81
CA LEU A 154 14.74 4.83 -1.75
C LEU A 154 13.81 4.61 -0.55
N PHE A 155 14.35 4.78 0.64
CA PHE A 155 13.64 4.82 1.90
C PHE A 155 13.55 6.28 2.38
N LEU A 156 12.32 6.75 2.55
CA LEU A 156 11.98 8.05 3.09
C LEU A 156 11.65 7.91 4.56
N ASN A 157 12.15 8.82 5.39
CA ASN A 157 11.70 8.99 6.76
C ASN A 157 11.53 10.47 7.11
N ASN A 158 10.97 10.72 8.30
CA ASN A 158 10.67 12.05 8.80
C ASN A 158 9.63 12.80 7.94
N LEU A 159 8.63 12.07 7.44
CA LEU A 159 7.52 12.65 6.68
C LEU A 159 6.45 13.21 7.65
N PRO A 160 5.85 14.39 7.38
CA PRO A 160 4.68 14.88 8.11
C PRO A 160 3.49 13.93 8.01
N GLU A 161 2.61 13.93 9.02
CA GLU A 161 1.41 13.08 9.06
C GLU A 161 0.43 13.36 7.92
N GLU A 162 0.37 14.60 7.42
CA GLU A 162 -0.48 14.96 6.26
C GLU A 162 0.10 14.48 4.91
N THR A 163 1.33 13.96 4.90
CA THR A 163 2.00 13.51 3.67
C THR A 163 1.27 12.32 3.08
N ASN A 164 0.90 12.44 1.80
CA ASN A 164 0.22 11.39 1.07
C ASN A 164 0.99 10.97 -0.19
N GLU A 165 0.56 9.86 -0.77
CA GLU A 165 1.18 9.24 -1.95
C GLU A 165 1.21 10.19 -3.16
N MET A 166 0.20 11.04 -3.33
CA MET A 166 0.10 11.96 -4.47
C MET A 166 1.13 13.08 -4.39
N MET A 167 1.35 13.66 -3.20
CA MET A 167 2.38 14.67 -2.96
C MET A 167 3.78 14.12 -3.26
N LEU A 168 4.09 12.94 -2.72
CA LEU A 168 5.37 12.28 -2.97
C LEU A 168 5.50 11.87 -4.44
N SER A 169 4.44 11.38 -5.07
CA SER A 169 4.47 11.04 -6.49
C SER A 169 4.77 12.26 -7.35
N MET A 170 4.14 13.42 -7.07
CA MET A 170 4.45 14.67 -7.79
C MET A 170 5.91 15.08 -7.61
N LEU A 171 6.42 14.99 -6.37
CA LEU A 171 7.79 15.38 -6.05
C LEU A 171 8.85 14.47 -6.72
N PHE A 172 8.62 13.16 -6.76
CA PHE A 172 9.59 12.20 -7.30
C PHE A 172 9.44 11.96 -8.81
N ASN A 173 8.26 12.24 -9.39
CA ASN A 173 8.02 12.10 -10.83
C ASN A 173 8.85 13.08 -11.69
N GLN A 174 9.43 14.14 -11.10
CA GLN A 174 10.35 15.04 -11.80
C GLN A 174 11.70 14.38 -12.14
N PHE A 175 12.02 13.25 -11.52
CA PHE A 175 13.25 12.51 -11.77
C PHE A 175 13.00 11.36 -12.77
N PRO A 176 13.87 11.19 -13.79
CA PRO A 176 13.74 10.11 -14.76
C PRO A 176 13.69 8.72 -14.09
N GLY A 177 12.85 7.85 -14.62
CA GLY A 177 12.73 6.46 -14.18
C GLY A 177 11.96 6.22 -12.89
N PHE A 178 11.27 7.24 -12.35
CA PHE A 178 10.28 7.06 -11.28
C PHE A 178 9.25 5.98 -11.65
N LYS A 179 8.97 5.05 -10.71
CA LYS A 179 7.99 3.96 -10.90
C LYS A 179 6.79 4.12 -9.97
N GLU A 180 7.01 4.08 -8.64
CA GLU A 180 5.94 4.17 -7.65
C GLU A 180 6.40 4.70 -6.30
N VAL A 181 5.44 5.26 -5.54
CA VAL A 181 5.58 5.53 -4.11
C VAL A 181 4.73 4.54 -3.33
N ARG A 182 5.29 3.98 -2.26
CA ARG A 182 4.59 3.08 -1.34
C ARG A 182 4.71 3.59 0.09
N LEU A 183 3.61 4.12 0.62
CA LEU A 183 3.45 4.44 2.04
C LEU A 183 3.35 3.15 2.87
N VAL A 184 3.81 3.21 4.13
CA VAL A 184 3.68 2.07 5.05
C VAL A 184 2.39 2.17 5.85
N PRO A 185 1.47 1.19 5.79
CA PRO A 185 0.25 1.22 6.57
C PRO A 185 0.55 1.29 8.07
N GLY A 186 -0.02 2.29 8.76
CA GLY A 186 0.19 2.51 10.20
C GLY A 186 1.51 3.19 10.56
N ARG A 187 2.31 3.63 9.58
CA ARG A 187 3.49 4.48 9.78
C ARG A 187 3.54 5.57 8.71
N HIS A 188 3.00 6.74 9.05
CA HIS A 188 2.86 7.88 8.14
C HIS A 188 4.16 8.65 7.92
N ASP A 189 5.14 8.44 8.79
CA ASP A 189 6.44 9.09 8.80
C ASP A 189 7.44 8.47 7.81
N ILE A 190 7.08 7.34 7.16
CA ILE A 190 7.97 6.59 6.27
C ILE A 190 7.30 6.20 4.94
N ALA A 191 8.12 6.13 3.89
CA ALA A 191 7.69 5.68 2.57
C ALA A 191 8.84 5.03 1.79
N PHE A 192 8.49 4.30 0.73
CA PHE A 192 9.44 3.78 -0.25
C PHE A 192 9.18 4.39 -1.61
N VAL A 193 10.23 4.73 -2.34
CA VAL A 193 10.14 5.19 -3.74
C VAL A 193 10.95 4.26 -4.62
N GLU A 194 10.33 3.72 -5.67
CA GLU A 194 10.99 2.83 -6.63
C GLU A 194 11.35 3.58 -7.91
N PHE A 195 12.59 3.39 -8.36
CA PHE A 195 13.11 3.84 -9.65
C PHE A 195 13.49 2.66 -10.53
N GLU A 196 13.71 2.92 -11.81
CA GLU A 196 14.14 1.91 -12.78
C GLU A 196 15.56 1.41 -12.54
N ASN A 197 16.46 2.25 -12.05
CA ASN A 197 17.83 1.88 -11.70
C ASN A 197 18.39 2.70 -10.54
N GLU A 198 19.51 2.23 -9.99
CA GLU A 198 20.17 2.84 -8.83
C GLU A 198 20.76 4.23 -9.11
N GLY A 199 21.20 4.50 -10.34
CA GLY A 199 21.74 5.82 -10.71
C GLY A 199 20.67 6.91 -10.67
N GLN A 200 19.48 6.61 -11.17
CA GLN A 200 18.32 7.51 -11.11
C GLN A 200 17.80 7.70 -9.68
N ALA A 201 17.76 6.62 -8.89
CA ALA A 201 17.44 6.70 -7.46
C ALA A 201 18.45 7.58 -6.71
N GLY A 202 19.75 7.44 -7.01
CA GLY A 202 20.81 8.26 -6.42
C GLY A 202 20.66 9.73 -6.75
N ALA A 203 20.39 10.07 -8.02
CA ALA A 203 20.16 11.45 -8.43
C ALA A 203 18.95 12.08 -7.68
N ALA A 204 17.85 11.33 -7.53
CA ALA A 204 16.68 11.79 -6.78
C ALA A 204 16.96 11.95 -5.29
N ARG A 205 17.70 11.00 -4.68
CA ARG A 205 18.14 11.07 -3.29
C ARG A 205 18.97 12.32 -3.04
N ASP A 206 20.00 12.55 -3.84
CA ASP A 206 20.95 13.64 -3.60
C ASP A 206 20.28 15.01 -3.80
N ALA A 207 19.38 15.13 -4.77
CA ALA A 207 18.64 16.35 -5.05
C ALA A 207 17.55 16.68 -4.01
N LEU A 208 16.94 15.66 -3.40
CA LEU A 208 15.82 15.83 -2.46
C LEU A 208 16.20 15.59 -0.99
N GLN A 209 17.48 15.32 -0.70
CA GLN A 209 17.92 15.10 0.66
C GLN A 209 17.70 16.35 1.53
N GLY A 210 16.96 16.21 2.62
CA GLY A 210 16.64 17.33 3.50
C GLY A 210 15.59 18.29 2.93
N PHE A 211 14.94 17.94 1.81
CA PHE A 211 13.86 18.75 1.24
C PHE A 211 12.72 18.91 2.26
N LYS A 212 12.24 20.14 2.43
CA LYS A 212 11.20 20.49 3.39
C LYS A 212 9.82 20.30 2.77
N ILE A 213 9.12 19.22 3.14
CA ILE A 213 7.73 18.99 2.71
C ILE A 213 6.80 20.02 3.36
N THR A 214 7.05 20.35 4.62
CA THR A 214 6.46 21.49 5.33
C THR A 214 7.57 22.36 5.90
N PRO A 215 7.31 23.63 6.25
CA PRO A 215 8.36 24.53 6.77
C PRO A 215 9.15 23.97 7.96
N SER A 216 8.56 23.05 8.73
CA SER A 216 9.13 22.40 9.90
C SER A 216 9.68 20.99 9.66
N HIS A 217 9.34 20.30 8.57
CA HIS A 217 9.72 18.90 8.34
C HIS A 217 10.57 18.73 7.09
N ALA A 218 11.87 18.53 7.31
CA ALA A 218 12.83 18.10 6.28
C ALA A 218 12.83 16.57 6.18
N MET A 219 12.45 16.01 5.04
CA MET A 219 12.50 14.57 4.84
C MET A 219 13.95 14.08 4.73
N LYS A 220 14.24 12.86 5.19
CA LYS A 220 15.52 12.22 4.95
C LYS A 220 15.34 11.02 4.05
N ILE A 221 16.30 10.83 3.15
CA ILE A 221 16.32 9.83 2.11
C ILE A 221 17.58 8.98 2.29
N THR A 222 17.41 7.66 2.32
CA THR A 222 18.51 6.70 2.22
C THR A 222 18.17 5.64 1.19
N TYR A 223 19.16 4.87 0.74
CA TYR A 223 18.84 3.66 -0.03
C TYR A 223 18.09 2.68 0.85
N ALA A 224 17.10 1.97 0.30
CA ALA A 224 16.44 0.89 1.01
C ALA A 224 17.44 -0.24 1.28
N LYS A 225 17.34 -0.85 2.46
CA LYS A 225 18.11 -2.06 2.78
C LYS A 225 17.74 -3.17 1.79
N LYS A 226 18.74 -3.88 1.29
CA LYS A 226 18.55 -5.10 0.51
C LYS A 226 17.92 -6.20 1.35
#